data_AF-A0A2H9MNM8-F1
#
_entry.id   AF-A0A2H9MNM8-F1
#
_cell.length_a   1.000
_cell.length_b   1.000
_cell.length_c   1.000
_cell.angle_alpha   90.00
_cell.angle_beta   90.00
_cell.angle_gamma   90.00
#
_symmetry.space_group_name_H-M   'P 1'
#
loop_
_entity.id
_entity.type
_entity.pdbx_description
1 polymer ?
#
loop_
_entity_poly.entity_id
_entity_poly.type
_entity_poly.pdbx_seq_one_letter_code
_entity_poly.pdbx_strand_id
1 'polypeptide(L)'
;MKKDSKIRVYEIAKSLGVKSQKLIEIMEELGIRGKGTLSIIDNETAVMMQDYVKELKQKHEEEESKTLRITGGITIKTFSHEFGIPFEEIRERIMKLGLPYKTELKLSKDEVHYIAYEFGLDVPEFKSKEFLSRFVKRAPVVTVMGHVDHGKTTLLDTIRKTSVAEKE
;
A
#
# COMPACT_ATOMS: atom_id res chain seq x y z
N MET A 1 -38.46 28.59 15.72
CA MET A 1 -37.77 29.11 14.53
C MET A 1 -36.30 28.76 14.61
N LYS A 2 -35.88 27.59 14.10
CA LYS A 2 -34.45 27.24 14.00
C LYS A 2 -33.96 27.80 12.66
N LYS A 3 -32.94 28.66 12.70
CA LYS A 3 -32.28 29.18 11.49
C LYS A 3 -31.61 28.00 10.79
N ASP A 4 -32.11 27.63 9.61
CA ASP A 4 -31.40 26.76 8.68
C ASP A 4 -30.16 27.51 8.18
N SER A 5 -29.07 27.41 8.95
CA SER A 5 -27.77 27.95 8.58
C SER A 5 -27.22 27.15 7.41
N LYS A 6 -27.51 27.67 6.22
CA LYS A 6 -27.04 27.24 4.92
C LYS A 6 -25.55 27.59 4.75
N ILE A 7 -24.67 26.60 4.66
CA ILE A 7 -23.22 26.78 4.56
C ILE A 7 -22.76 26.41 3.14
N ARG A 8 -21.78 27.14 2.58
CA ARG A 8 -21.24 26.84 1.24
C ARG A 8 -20.16 25.76 1.30
N VAL A 9 -20.14 24.85 0.32
CA VAL A 9 -19.14 23.76 0.20
C VAL A 9 -17.71 24.29 0.22
N TYR A 10 -17.43 25.42 -0.46
CA TYR A 10 -16.12 26.05 -0.45
C TYR A 10 -15.63 26.46 0.96
N GLU A 11 -16.52 26.98 1.81
CA GLU A 11 -16.17 27.42 3.16
C GLU A 11 -15.80 26.23 4.05
N ILE A 12 -16.51 25.12 3.88
CA ILE A 12 -16.22 23.86 4.56
C ILE A 12 -14.89 23.29 4.10
N ALA A 13 -14.64 23.24 2.78
CA ALA A 13 -13.36 22.80 2.23
C ALA A 13 -12.18 23.63 2.78
N LYS A 14 -12.35 24.95 2.86
CA LYS A 14 -11.33 25.86 3.42
C LYS A 14 -11.11 25.62 4.92
N SER A 15 -12.16 25.38 5.70
CA SER A 15 -12.06 25.08 7.14
C SER A 15 -11.35 23.74 7.42
N LEU A 16 -11.53 22.76 6.55
CA LEU A 16 -10.93 21.43 6.66
C LEU A 16 -9.54 21.33 6.01
N GLY A 17 -9.06 22.41 5.36
CA GLY A 17 -7.75 22.43 4.69
C GLY A 17 -7.65 21.47 3.50
N VAL A 18 -8.77 21.09 2.89
CA VAL A 18 -8.84 20.19 1.72
C VAL A 18 -9.29 20.98 0.49
N LYS A 19 -8.81 20.58 -0.70
CA LYS A 19 -9.25 21.22 -1.95
C LYS A 19 -10.74 20.99 -2.16
N SER A 20 -11.47 22.01 -2.62
CA SER A 20 -12.90 21.91 -2.90
C SER A 20 -13.25 20.76 -3.84
N GLN A 21 -12.38 20.44 -4.81
CA GLN A 21 -12.53 19.28 -5.71
C GLN A 21 -12.53 17.95 -4.96
N LYS A 22 -11.58 17.76 -4.04
CA LYS A 22 -11.47 16.55 -3.21
C LYS A 22 -12.70 16.37 -2.32
N LEU A 23 -13.23 17.48 -1.80
CA LEU A 23 -14.44 17.44 -0.99
C LEU A 23 -15.64 17.00 -1.83
N ILE A 24 -15.79 17.54 -3.05
CA ILE A 24 -16.87 17.19 -4.00
C ILE A 24 -16.85 15.71 -4.38
N GLU A 25 -15.67 15.14 -4.65
CA GLU A 25 -15.49 13.69 -4.91
C GLU A 25 -16.04 12.84 -3.75
N ILE A 26 -15.69 13.22 -2.51
CA ILE A 26 -16.18 12.55 -1.30
C ILE A 26 -17.71 12.70 -1.15
N MET A 27 -18.29 13.85 -1.55
CA MET A 27 -19.75 14.04 -1.53
C MET A 27 -20.46 13.10 -2.52
N GLU A 28 -19.86 12.89 -3.69
CA GLU A 28 -20.38 12.00 -4.73
C GLU A 28 -20.32 10.53 -4.29
N GLU A 29 -19.22 10.10 -3.66
CA GLU A 29 -19.09 8.75 -3.08
C GLU A 29 -20.13 8.46 -2.01
N LEU A 30 -20.51 9.47 -1.22
CA LEU A 30 -21.56 9.37 -0.20
C LEU A 30 -22.99 9.47 -0.78
N GLY A 31 -23.13 9.54 -2.11
CA GLY A 31 -24.42 9.58 -2.80
C GLY A 31 -25.15 10.92 -2.72
N ILE A 32 -24.49 11.98 -2.26
CA ILE A 32 -25.08 13.32 -2.11
C ILE A 32 -25.01 14.04 -3.47
N ARG A 33 -26.10 13.95 -4.24
CA ARG A 33 -26.14 14.47 -5.62
C ARG A 33 -26.10 16.00 -5.70
N GLY A 34 -25.36 16.51 -6.71
CA GLY A 34 -25.57 17.84 -7.28
C GLY A 34 -24.89 19.01 -6.57
N LYS A 35 -23.65 18.86 -6.09
CA LYS A 35 -23.01 19.91 -5.31
C LYS A 35 -21.64 20.32 -5.86
N GLY A 36 -21.66 21.32 -6.75
CA GLY A 36 -20.44 22.02 -7.17
C GLY A 36 -19.88 22.92 -6.06
N THR A 37 -18.75 23.56 -6.30
CA THR A 37 -17.99 24.36 -5.32
C THR A 37 -18.81 25.44 -4.60
N LEU A 38 -19.84 26.01 -5.26
CA LEU A 38 -20.70 27.06 -4.69
C LEU A 38 -22.01 26.53 -4.09
N SER A 39 -22.22 25.21 -4.12
CA SER A 39 -23.46 24.63 -3.62
C SER A 39 -23.61 24.87 -2.12
N ILE A 40 -24.86 25.07 -1.74
CA ILE A 40 -25.26 25.33 -0.37
C ILE A 40 -25.67 24.01 0.24
N ILE A 41 -25.15 23.72 1.41
CA ILE A 41 -25.49 22.54 2.19
C ILE A 41 -26.07 22.92 3.53
N ASP A 42 -26.98 22.07 3.97
CA ASP A 42 -27.54 22.02 5.30
C ASP A 42 -26.47 21.72 6.34
N ASN A 43 -26.69 22.21 7.55
CA ASN A 43 -25.76 22.06 8.66
C ASN A 43 -25.58 20.59 9.07
N GLU A 44 -26.62 19.77 8.94
CA GLU A 44 -26.56 18.34 9.25
C GLU A 44 -25.60 17.60 8.31
N THR A 45 -25.69 17.86 7.00
CA THR A 45 -24.73 17.34 6.01
C THR A 45 -23.31 17.89 6.22
N ALA A 46 -23.18 19.16 6.61
CA ALA A 46 -21.87 19.76 6.88
C ALA A 46 -21.14 19.06 8.05
N VAL A 47 -21.86 18.74 9.13
CA VAL A 47 -21.31 18.02 10.28
C VAL A 47 -20.87 16.61 9.88
N MET A 48 -21.71 15.86 9.15
CA MET A 48 -21.34 14.52 8.67
C MET A 48 -20.08 14.52 7.81
N MET A 49 -19.90 15.53 6.95
CA MET A 49 -18.67 15.66 6.15
C MET A 49 -17.44 15.99 6.97
N GLN A 50 -17.59 16.85 7.98
CA GLN A 50 -16.48 17.18 8.87
C GLN A 50 -16.01 15.93 9.63
N ASP A 51 -16.94 15.13 10.16
CA ASP A 51 -16.62 13.91 10.88
C ASP A 51 -15.96 12.87 9.96
N TYR A 52 -16.52 12.64 8.76
CA TYR A 52 -15.95 11.70 7.79
C TYR A 52 -14.54 12.10 7.32
N VAL A 53 -14.31 13.37 7.00
CA VAL A 53 -12.97 13.85 6.61
C VAL A 53 -11.98 13.77 7.76
N LYS A 54 -12.44 13.97 9.00
CA LYS A 54 -11.61 13.87 10.20
C LYS A 54 -11.24 12.43 10.51
N GLU A 55 -12.17 11.48 10.34
CA GLU A 55 -11.90 10.04 10.42
C GLU A 55 -10.91 9.59 9.34
N LEU A 56 -11.07 10.07 8.09
CA LEU A 56 -10.13 9.77 7.02
C LEU A 56 -8.73 10.32 7.30
N LYS A 57 -8.63 11.55 7.82
CA LYS A 57 -7.34 12.13 8.24
C LYS A 57 -6.71 11.35 9.40
N GLN A 58 -7.50 10.97 10.41
CA GLN A 58 -6.99 10.16 11.52
C GLN A 58 -6.49 8.79 11.06
N LYS A 59 -7.22 8.10 10.19
CA LYS A 59 -6.76 6.82 9.61
C LYS A 59 -5.47 7.00 8.81
N HIS A 60 -5.39 8.03 7.96
CA HIS A 60 -4.19 8.32 7.19
C HIS A 60 -2.99 8.72 8.09
N GLU A 61 -3.21 9.52 9.15
CA GLU A 61 -2.17 9.91 10.10
C GLU A 61 -1.72 8.70 10.96
N GLU A 62 -2.61 7.78 11.31
CA GLU A 62 -2.26 6.53 11.99
C GLU A 62 -1.48 5.58 11.08
N GLU A 63 -1.86 5.46 9.81
CA GLU A 63 -1.11 4.68 8.81
C GLU A 63 0.25 5.31 8.50
N GLU A 64 0.31 6.62 8.28
CA GLU A 64 1.56 7.36 8.03
C GLU A 64 2.47 7.34 9.27
N SER A 65 1.95 7.53 10.48
CA SER A 65 2.77 7.47 11.71
C SER A 65 3.28 6.07 12.03
N LYS A 66 2.51 5.01 11.72
CA LYS A 66 2.99 3.63 11.76
C LYS A 66 4.11 3.44 10.72
N THR A 67 3.96 3.95 9.50
CA THR A 67 5.01 3.84 8.47
C THR A 67 6.29 4.60 8.82
N LEU A 68 6.19 5.80 9.41
CA LEU A 68 7.34 6.62 9.81
C LEU A 68 8.13 6.02 11.00
N ARG A 69 7.52 5.16 11.81
CA ARG A 69 8.24 4.44 12.89
C ARG A 69 9.11 3.28 12.38
N ILE A 70 8.85 2.78 11.17
CA ILE A 70 9.60 1.69 10.51
C ILE A 70 10.98 2.18 9.99
N THR A 71 11.53 3.26 10.56
CA THR A 71 12.77 3.87 10.08
C THR A 71 14.04 3.04 10.42
N GLY A 72 13.90 1.77 10.80
CA GLY A 72 14.99 0.81 10.99
C GLY A 72 15.52 0.70 12.42
N GLY A 73 16.10 -0.46 12.75
CA GLY A 73 16.62 -0.75 14.09
C GLY A 73 15.57 -1.30 15.06
N ILE A 74 14.39 -1.68 14.56
CA ILE A 74 13.36 -2.33 15.36
C ILE A 74 13.69 -3.80 15.60
N THR A 75 13.34 -4.31 16.78
CA THR A 75 13.41 -5.75 17.09
C THR A 75 12.17 -6.47 16.58
N ILE A 76 12.27 -7.79 16.43
CA ILE A 76 11.15 -8.65 15.99
C ILE A 76 9.95 -8.53 16.95
N LYS A 77 10.21 -8.33 18.26
CA LYS A 77 9.15 -8.08 19.26
C LYS A 77 8.38 -6.78 18.98
N THR A 78 9.10 -5.68 18.72
CA THR A 78 8.49 -4.40 18.34
C THR A 78 7.77 -4.49 17.00
N PHE A 79 8.34 -5.21 16.01
CA PHE A 79 7.68 -5.46 14.73
C PHE A 79 6.34 -6.19 14.93
N SER A 80 6.33 -7.27 15.72
CA SER A 80 5.09 -8.01 16.04
C SER A 80 4.01 -7.12 16.64
N HIS A 81 4.38 -6.25 17.60
CA HIS A 81 3.43 -5.34 18.25
C HIS A 81 2.97 -4.20 17.33
N GLU A 82 3.85 -3.70 16.46
CA GLU A 82 3.56 -2.54 15.60
C GLU A 82 2.66 -2.90 14.42
N PHE A 83 2.84 -4.10 13.86
CA PHE A 83 2.05 -4.59 12.73
C PHE A 83 0.90 -5.53 13.12
N GLY A 84 0.78 -5.87 14.41
CA GLY A 84 -0.28 -6.76 14.91
C GLY A 84 -0.15 -8.21 14.43
N ILE A 85 1.04 -8.61 13.98
CA ILE A 85 1.32 -9.96 13.46
C ILE A 85 1.91 -10.80 14.61
N PRO A 86 1.41 -12.02 14.87
CA PRO A 86 1.96 -12.90 15.89
C PRO A 86 3.45 -13.20 15.67
N PHE A 87 4.21 -13.17 16.75
CA PHE A 87 5.66 -13.42 16.73
C PHE A 87 6.03 -14.78 16.12
N GLU A 88 5.20 -15.80 16.34
CA GLU A 88 5.42 -17.14 15.81
C GLU A 88 5.30 -17.19 14.28
N GLU A 89 4.36 -16.44 13.71
CA GLU A 89 4.20 -16.32 12.25
C GLU A 89 5.43 -15.63 11.62
N ILE A 90 5.90 -14.55 12.25
CA ILE A 90 7.10 -13.84 11.81
C ILE A 90 8.32 -14.76 11.87
N ARG A 91 8.47 -15.53 12.95
CA ARG A 91 9.56 -16.51 13.12
C ARG A 91 9.52 -17.58 12.05
N GLU A 92 8.36 -18.20 11.80
CA GLU A 92 8.22 -19.24 10.77
C GLU A 92 8.59 -18.70 9.39
N ARG A 93 8.20 -17.45 9.09
CA ARG A 93 8.53 -16.81 7.81
C ARG A 93 10.02 -16.52 7.66
N ILE A 94 10.67 -15.97 8.69
CA ILE A 94 12.11 -15.72 8.68
C ILE A 94 12.89 -17.03 8.49
N MET A 95 12.46 -18.12 9.12
CA MET A 95 13.09 -19.44 8.95
C MET A 95 12.91 -20.00 7.54
N LYS A 96 11.74 -19.84 6.91
CA LYS A 96 11.52 -20.21 5.49
C LYS A 96 12.44 -19.45 4.53
N LEU A 97 12.82 -18.22 4.89
CA LEU A 97 13.71 -17.36 4.12
C LEU A 97 15.20 -17.69 4.31
N GLY A 98 15.54 -18.59 5.25
CA GLY A 98 16.92 -18.94 5.56
C GLY A 98 17.71 -17.81 6.23
N LEU A 99 17.02 -16.80 6.76
CA LEU A 99 17.65 -15.68 7.45
C LEU A 99 17.99 -16.07 8.90
N PRO A 100 19.15 -15.60 9.43
CA PRO A 100 19.53 -15.87 10.81
C PRO A 100 18.59 -15.17 11.78
N TYR A 101 17.96 -15.94 12.66
CA TYR A 101 16.99 -15.45 13.62
C TYR A 101 17.56 -15.41 15.05
N LYS A 102 17.54 -14.22 15.67
CA LYS A 102 17.75 -14.04 17.12
C LYS A 102 16.71 -13.04 17.65
N THR A 103 16.10 -13.36 18.79
CA THR A 103 15.00 -12.59 19.39
C THR A 103 15.34 -11.12 19.70
N GLU A 104 16.60 -10.85 20.01
CA GLU A 104 17.13 -9.51 20.35
C GLU A 104 17.82 -8.83 19.15
N LEU A 105 17.84 -9.48 17.98
CA LEU A 105 18.43 -8.91 16.79
C LEU A 105 17.63 -7.66 16.38
N LYS A 106 18.35 -6.55 16.26
CA LYS A 106 17.82 -5.37 15.59
C LYS A 106 17.82 -5.66 14.10
N LEU A 107 16.63 -5.65 13.52
CA LEU A 107 16.48 -5.78 12.08
C LEU A 107 16.96 -4.47 11.44
N SER A 108 17.80 -4.61 10.43
CA SER A 108 18.14 -3.54 9.52
C SER A 108 16.89 -3.05 8.80
N LYS A 109 16.95 -1.83 8.24
CA LYS A 109 15.84 -1.30 7.43
C LYS A 109 15.43 -2.32 6.37
N ASP A 110 16.40 -2.84 5.62
CA ASP A 110 16.16 -3.76 4.51
C ASP A 110 15.51 -5.09 4.94
N GLU A 111 15.84 -5.62 6.13
CA GLU A 111 15.21 -6.85 6.67
C GLU A 111 13.78 -6.61 7.14
N VAL A 112 13.53 -5.51 7.87
CA VAL A 112 12.17 -5.10 8.25
C VAL A 112 11.29 -4.96 7.03
N HIS A 113 11.85 -4.33 6.00
CA HIS A 113 11.25 -4.09 4.71
C HIS A 113 10.90 -5.42 4.03
N TYR A 114 11.84 -6.36 3.95
CA TYR A 114 11.59 -7.66 3.35
C TYR A 114 10.50 -8.45 4.08
N ILE A 115 10.52 -8.45 5.42
CA ILE A 115 9.51 -9.11 6.24
C ILE A 115 8.14 -8.45 6.00
N ALA A 116 8.04 -7.12 6.01
CA ALA A 116 6.78 -6.41 5.78
C ALA A 116 6.15 -6.74 4.41
N TYR A 117 6.95 -6.77 3.35
CA TYR A 117 6.49 -7.17 2.02
C TYR A 117 5.92 -8.60 1.99
N GLU A 118 6.59 -9.54 2.67
CA GLU A 118 6.18 -10.94 2.70
C GLU A 118 4.85 -11.17 3.44
N PHE A 119 4.51 -10.26 4.36
CA PHE A 119 3.21 -10.20 5.05
C PHE A 119 2.15 -9.36 4.31
N GLY A 120 2.48 -8.83 3.13
CA GLY A 120 1.55 -8.04 2.31
C GLY A 120 1.33 -6.61 2.83
N LEU A 121 2.24 -6.09 3.66
CA LEU A 121 2.18 -4.72 4.16
C LEU A 121 2.81 -3.77 3.13
N ASP A 122 2.03 -2.82 2.62
CA ASP A 122 2.53 -1.78 1.70
C ASP A 122 3.24 -0.69 2.51
N VAL A 123 4.57 -0.68 2.52
CA VAL A 123 5.36 0.40 3.15
C VAL A 123 5.72 1.42 2.06
N PRO A 124 5.23 2.66 2.12
CA PRO A 124 5.41 3.66 1.05
C PRO A 124 6.89 3.92 0.66
N GLU A 125 7.82 3.74 1.60
CA GLU A 125 9.26 3.93 1.39
C GLU A 125 9.88 2.97 0.34
N PHE A 126 9.25 1.83 0.06
CA PHE A 126 9.69 0.82 -0.92
C PHE A 126 9.78 1.34 -2.36
N LYS A 127 9.01 2.38 -2.70
CA LYS A 127 8.94 2.93 -4.06
C LYS A 127 9.97 4.05 -4.30
N SER A 128 10.76 4.40 -3.29
CA SER A 128 11.79 5.43 -3.45
C SER A 128 12.91 4.92 -4.37
N LYS A 129 13.32 5.75 -5.35
CA LYS A 129 14.41 5.43 -6.28
C LYS A 129 15.73 5.14 -5.56
N GLU A 130 15.95 5.77 -4.41
CA GLU A 130 17.15 5.62 -3.58
C GLU A 130 17.22 4.22 -2.93
N PHE A 131 16.09 3.70 -2.44
CA PHE A 131 16.02 2.34 -1.91
C PHE A 131 16.22 1.28 -3.01
N LEU A 132 15.53 1.44 -4.14
CA LEU A 132 15.64 0.52 -5.28
C LEU A 132 17.05 0.45 -5.88
N SER A 133 17.86 1.50 -5.70
CA SER A 133 19.24 1.57 -6.20
C SER A 133 20.20 0.60 -5.50
N ARG A 134 19.84 0.09 -4.32
CA ARG A 134 20.66 -0.84 -3.53
C ARG A 134 20.58 -2.28 -4.03
N PHE A 135 19.58 -2.61 -4.84
CA PHE A 135 19.37 -3.95 -5.36
C PHE A 135 20.01 -4.11 -6.74
N VAL A 136 20.64 -5.26 -6.96
CA VAL A 136 21.18 -5.61 -8.28
C VAL A 136 20.03 -6.08 -9.17
N LYS A 137 19.85 -5.45 -10.33
CA LYS A 137 18.89 -5.93 -11.33
C LYS A 137 19.30 -7.32 -11.81
N ARG A 138 18.37 -8.28 -11.72
CA ARG A 138 18.52 -9.62 -12.29
C ARG A 138 17.53 -9.81 -13.45
N ALA A 139 17.90 -10.66 -14.41
CA ALA A 139 16.99 -11.05 -15.48
C ALA A 139 15.78 -11.82 -14.90
N PRO A 140 14.58 -11.70 -15.48
CA PRO A 140 13.42 -12.46 -15.06
C PRO A 140 13.63 -13.95 -15.32
N VAL A 141 13.19 -14.79 -14.38
CA VAL A 141 13.14 -16.25 -14.55
C VAL A 141 11.76 -16.61 -15.09
N VAL A 142 11.72 -17.27 -16.24
CA VAL A 142 10.47 -17.63 -16.93
C VAL A 142 10.41 -19.14 -17.10
N THR A 143 9.29 -19.75 -16.74
CA THR A 143 9.00 -21.16 -16.97
C THR A 143 7.88 -21.28 -18.00
N VAL A 144 8.08 -22.13 -19.01
CA VAL A 144 7.08 -22.41 -20.05
C VAL A 144 6.44 -23.77 -19.79
N MET A 145 5.15 -23.79 -19.44
CA MET A 145 4.37 -25.01 -19.16
C MET A 145 3.23 -25.17 -20.18
N GLY A 146 2.73 -26.40 -20.36
CA GLY A 146 1.63 -26.71 -21.30
C GLY A 146 1.55 -28.19 -21.65
N HIS A 147 0.47 -28.61 -22.32
CA HIS A 147 0.21 -30.00 -22.73
C HIS A 147 1.27 -30.52 -23.75
N VAL A 148 1.34 -31.84 -23.95
CA VAL A 148 2.22 -32.45 -24.96
C VAL A 148 1.89 -31.85 -26.34
N ASP A 149 2.91 -31.63 -27.17
CA ASP A 149 2.81 -31.06 -28.53
C ASP A 149 2.32 -29.61 -28.67
N HIS A 150 2.29 -28.83 -27.58
CA HIS A 150 1.93 -27.41 -27.64
C HIS A 150 3.09 -26.47 -28.03
N GLY A 151 4.11 -26.96 -28.74
CA GLY A 151 5.18 -26.12 -29.32
C GLY A 151 6.07 -25.38 -28.32
N LYS A 152 6.12 -25.80 -27.05
CA LYS A 152 6.97 -25.17 -26.00
C LYS A 152 8.45 -25.13 -26.41
N THR A 153 8.95 -26.24 -26.93
CA THR A 153 10.34 -26.37 -27.40
C THR A 153 10.59 -25.49 -28.62
N THR A 154 9.66 -25.45 -29.59
CA THR A 154 9.73 -24.60 -30.78
C THR A 154 9.78 -23.10 -30.45
N LEU A 155 9.01 -22.66 -29.45
CA LEU A 155 9.05 -21.28 -28.96
C LEU A 155 10.43 -20.94 -28.39
N LEU A 156 11.00 -21.83 -27.56
CA LEU A 156 12.34 -21.65 -27.01
C LEU A 156 13.42 -21.65 -28.10
N ASP A 157 13.29 -22.51 -29.10
CA ASP A 157 14.20 -22.60 -30.25
C ASP A 157 14.21 -21.32 -31.09
N THR A 158 13.02 -20.75 -31.35
CA THR A 158 12.89 -19.47 -32.06
C THR A 158 13.58 -18.34 -31.31
N ILE A 159 13.41 -18.27 -29.97
CA ILE A 159 14.05 -17.25 -29.12
C ILE A 159 15.57 -17.46 -29.09
N ARG A 160 16.03 -18.71 -28.99
CA ARG A 160 17.45 -19.06 -28.87
C ARG A 160 18.19 -19.13 -30.21
N LYS A 161 17.47 -19.04 -31.34
CA LYS A 161 17.99 -19.30 -32.70
C LYS A 161 18.66 -20.68 -32.78
N THR A 162 18.07 -21.67 -32.13
CA THR A 162 18.50 -23.06 -32.13
C THR A 162 17.44 -23.93 -32.79
N SER A 163 17.82 -25.15 -33.18
CA SER A 163 16.88 -26.17 -33.67
C SER A 163 17.13 -27.46 -32.90
N VAL A 164 16.58 -27.51 -31.68
CA VAL A 164 16.65 -28.68 -30.79
C VAL A 164 15.43 -29.57 -31.03
N ALA A 165 14.27 -28.99 -31.30
CA ALA A 165 13.03 -29.72 -31.60
C ALA A 165 13.11 -30.60 -32.86
N GLU A 166 13.97 -30.28 -33.83
CA GLU A 166 14.21 -31.13 -35.00
C GLU A 166 15.12 -32.34 -34.72
N LYS A 167 15.76 -32.38 -33.54
CA LYS A 167 16.67 -33.45 -33.11
C LYS A 167 16.06 -34.40 -32.07
N GLU A 168 14.86 -34.12 -31.59
CA GLU A 168 14.02 -35.03 -30.80
C GLU A 168 13.12 -35.87 -31.71
#